data_AF-A0A1F9B9N4-F1
#
_entry.id   AF-A0A1F9B9N4-F1
#
_cell.length_a   1.000
_cell.length_b   1.000
_cell.length_c   1.000
_cell.angle_alpha   90.00
_cell.angle_beta   90.00
_cell.angle_gamma   90.00
#
_symmetry.space_group_name_H-M   'P 1'
#
loop_
_entity.id
_entity.type
_entity.pdbx_description
1 polymer ?
#
loop_
_entity_poly.entity_id
_entity_poly.type
_entity_poly.pdbx_seq_one_letter_code
_entity_poly.pdbx_strand_id
1 'polypeptide(L)'
;MAEKEKKEKPKIPRQKMPEQDPKVRAKNFNEVPFGYTPELAQLEASRCIQCKKPKCIEGCPVEIDIPAFVKLIDEGDFMGAARKLKERNSLPAVCGRVCPQEDQCEKVCVVGKKAQPVAIGRLERFASDWERGKGEIFIPEKAPSTGKKVAVVGSGPAGLTVAGDLILKGHEVTIFEALHKTGGVLIYGIPEFRLPKDIVQAEVNYLEQLGVKVECNCVIGRIETVDELLEQYDAVFLGLGAGLPQFLNVPGENFCGIYSANEYLTRSNLMKAYLFPKYDTPIAMGNNVAVFGAGNVAMDAARTALRLGADNVRIVYRRSRDEMPARIEEIHHAEEEGVQFYLLTAPTKFLGDDNGWVTGVECLRMELGEPDESGRRRPVPIKGSGFQLECDLAVVAIGAGANPLLPTTTPGLELNKRGYIVADLETGKTNKKGV
;
A
#
# COMPACT_ATOMS: atom_id res chain seq x y z
N MET A 1 -56.39 15.17 -8.55
CA MET A 1 -55.13 14.82 -7.86
C MET A 1 -54.49 13.68 -8.65
N ALA A 2 -53.48 13.97 -9.46
CA ALA A 2 -52.79 12.93 -10.22
C ALA A 2 -51.63 12.42 -9.37
N GLU A 3 -51.72 11.15 -8.94
CA GLU A 3 -50.61 10.43 -8.32
C GLU A 3 -49.43 10.42 -9.30
N LYS A 4 -48.37 11.12 -8.95
CA LYS A 4 -47.07 10.92 -9.60
C LYS A 4 -46.57 9.53 -9.21
N GLU A 5 -46.81 8.55 -10.06
CA GLU A 5 -46.08 7.29 -10.06
C GLU A 5 -44.59 7.63 -10.04
N LYS A 6 -43.94 7.42 -8.88
CA LYS A 6 -42.49 7.38 -8.79
C LYS A 6 -42.04 6.17 -9.60
N LYS A 7 -41.75 6.37 -10.89
CA LYS A 7 -41.00 5.39 -11.69
C LYS A 7 -39.74 5.05 -10.90
N GLU A 8 -39.68 3.86 -10.33
CA GLU A 8 -38.48 3.35 -9.68
C GLU A 8 -37.38 3.35 -10.75
N LYS A 9 -36.36 4.20 -10.54
CA LYS A 9 -35.17 4.17 -11.39
C LYS A 9 -34.61 2.74 -11.36
N PRO A 10 -34.37 2.10 -12.51
CA PRO A 10 -33.80 0.76 -12.54
C PRO A 10 -32.51 0.73 -11.72
N LYS A 11 -32.35 -0.29 -10.87
CA LYS A 11 -31.16 -0.42 -10.01
C LYS A 11 -29.94 -0.70 -10.89
N ILE A 12 -29.12 0.32 -11.11
CA ILE A 12 -27.85 0.21 -11.84
C ILE A 12 -26.88 -0.62 -10.95
N PRO A 13 -26.41 -1.79 -11.42
CA PRO A 13 -25.43 -2.58 -10.67
C PRO A 13 -24.10 -1.84 -10.55
N ARG A 14 -23.25 -2.23 -9.59
CA ARG A 14 -21.88 -1.71 -9.52
C ARG A 14 -21.14 -2.10 -10.80
N GLN A 15 -20.50 -1.13 -11.43
CA GLN A 15 -19.72 -1.37 -12.62
C GLN A 15 -18.52 -2.25 -12.29
N LYS A 16 -18.33 -3.29 -13.10
CA LYS A 16 -17.16 -4.17 -12.97
C LYS A 16 -15.94 -3.42 -13.51
N MET A 17 -14.83 -3.55 -12.80
CA MET A 17 -13.56 -3.05 -13.30
C MET A 17 -13.11 -3.97 -14.45
N PRO A 18 -12.79 -3.45 -15.64
CA PRO A 18 -12.14 -4.24 -16.66
C PRO A 18 -10.76 -4.69 -16.17
N GLU A 19 -10.46 -5.97 -16.31
CA GLU A 19 -9.22 -6.59 -15.82
C GLU A 19 -8.60 -7.47 -16.89
N GLN A 20 -7.28 -7.66 -16.78
CA GLN A 20 -6.59 -8.69 -17.56
C GLN A 20 -7.12 -10.09 -17.23
N ASP A 21 -7.09 -10.99 -18.22
CA ASP A 21 -7.41 -12.40 -18.02
C ASP A 21 -6.45 -13.04 -16.99
N PRO A 22 -6.94 -13.83 -16.02
CA PRO A 22 -6.11 -14.41 -14.96
C PRO A 22 -4.91 -15.23 -15.48
N LYS A 23 -5.08 -16.01 -16.55
CA LYS A 23 -3.99 -16.84 -17.10
C LYS A 23 -2.92 -16.01 -17.80
N VAL A 24 -3.29 -14.86 -18.34
CA VAL A 24 -2.38 -13.90 -18.97
C VAL A 24 -1.66 -13.06 -17.92
N ARG A 25 -2.40 -12.52 -16.94
CA ARG A 25 -1.86 -11.60 -15.92
C ARG A 25 -0.93 -12.28 -14.92
N ALA A 26 -1.10 -13.58 -14.70
CA ALA A 26 -0.19 -14.39 -13.89
C ALA A 26 1.23 -14.48 -14.47
N LYS A 27 1.48 -14.02 -15.70
CA LYS A 27 2.77 -14.12 -16.40
C LYS A 27 3.41 -12.77 -16.75
N ASN A 28 2.86 -11.67 -16.25
CA ASN A 28 3.38 -10.34 -16.54
C ASN A 28 3.19 -9.38 -15.36
N PHE A 29 3.97 -8.31 -15.34
CA PHE A 29 3.95 -7.30 -14.28
C PHE A 29 3.10 -6.07 -14.61
N ASN A 30 2.33 -6.09 -15.70
CA ASN A 30 1.44 -4.98 -16.04
C ASN A 30 0.28 -4.88 -15.05
N GLU A 31 -0.26 -3.68 -14.89
CA GLU A 31 -1.39 -3.41 -14.00
C GLU A 31 -2.59 -4.32 -14.29
N VAL A 32 -3.08 -5.04 -13.28
CA VAL A 32 -4.17 -6.03 -13.44
C VAL A 32 -5.48 -5.36 -13.87
N PRO A 33 -5.99 -4.34 -13.15
CA PRO A 33 -7.19 -3.64 -13.59
C PRO A 33 -6.83 -2.53 -14.58
N PHE A 34 -7.55 -2.44 -15.70
CA PHE A 34 -7.32 -1.44 -16.74
C PHE A 34 -7.82 -0.04 -16.37
N GLY A 35 -8.73 0.07 -15.40
CA GLY A 35 -9.43 1.31 -15.09
C GLY A 35 -10.78 1.41 -15.83
N TYR A 36 -11.60 2.38 -15.43
CA TYR A 36 -12.86 2.65 -16.11
C TYR A 36 -12.66 3.43 -17.40
N THR A 37 -13.51 3.17 -18.40
CA THR A 37 -13.73 4.11 -19.50
C THR A 37 -14.59 5.29 -19.02
N PRO A 38 -14.64 6.42 -19.74
CA PRO A 38 -15.55 7.52 -19.42
C PRO A 38 -16.99 7.08 -19.20
N GLU A 39 -17.51 6.21 -20.06
CA GLU A 39 -18.90 5.74 -20.01
C GLU A 39 -19.15 4.90 -18.75
N LEU A 40 -18.21 4.02 -18.40
CA LEU A 40 -18.29 3.22 -17.17
C LEU A 40 -18.17 4.09 -15.92
N ALA A 41 -17.28 5.07 -15.93
CA ALA A 41 -17.08 5.99 -14.82
C ALA A 41 -18.33 6.85 -14.58
N GLN A 42 -18.93 7.40 -15.63
CA GLN A 42 -20.18 8.14 -15.54
C GLN A 42 -21.33 7.25 -15.07
N LEU A 43 -21.46 6.04 -15.62
CA LEU A 43 -22.50 5.10 -15.19
C LEU A 43 -22.35 4.71 -13.71
N GLU A 44 -21.13 4.47 -13.23
CA GLU A 44 -20.87 4.21 -11.81
C GLU A 44 -21.12 5.44 -10.94
N ALA A 45 -20.71 6.63 -11.38
CA ALA A 45 -20.92 7.89 -10.67
C ALA A 45 -22.42 8.20 -10.48
N SER A 46 -23.25 7.90 -11.49
CA SER A 46 -24.71 8.07 -11.44
C SER A 46 -25.42 7.25 -10.35
N ARG A 47 -24.73 6.24 -9.78
CA ARG A 47 -25.22 5.45 -8.63
C ARG A 47 -25.14 6.22 -7.32
N CYS A 48 -24.32 7.27 -7.25
CA CYS A 48 -24.22 8.13 -6.07
C CYS A 48 -25.53 8.91 -5.88
N ILE A 49 -26.16 8.74 -4.72
CA ILE A 49 -27.45 9.37 -4.41
C ILE A 49 -27.33 10.80 -3.87
N GLN A 50 -26.13 11.39 -3.92
CA GLN A 50 -25.84 12.75 -3.43
C GLN A 50 -26.43 12.98 -2.02
N CYS A 51 -25.95 12.17 -1.06
CA CYS A 51 -26.47 12.15 0.30
C CYS A 51 -26.38 13.54 0.95
N LYS A 52 -27.48 14.01 1.56
CA LYS A 52 -27.46 15.26 2.37
C LYS A 52 -26.47 15.22 3.54
N LYS A 53 -26.25 14.02 4.10
CA LYS A 53 -25.26 13.74 5.15
C LYS A 53 -24.32 12.64 4.65
N PRO A 54 -23.24 13.01 3.94
CA PRO A 54 -22.40 12.05 3.23
C PRO A 54 -21.42 11.36 4.18
N LYS A 55 -21.85 10.23 4.77
CA LYS A 55 -21.00 9.39 5.64
C LYS A 55 -19.70 8.93 4.98
N CYS A 56 -19.67 8.85 3.65
CA CYS A 56 -18.45 8.53 2.90
C CYS A 56 -17.29 9.47 3.19
N ILE A 57 -17.55 10.75 3.50
CA ILE A 57 -16.52 11.72 3.88
C ILE A 57 -15.91 11.34 5.22
N GLU A 58 -16.74 11.05 6.23
CA GLU A 58 -16.29 10.59 7.56
C GLU A 58 -15.52 9.26 7.50
N GLY A 59 -15.84 8.40 6.53
CA GLY A 59 -15.12 7.14 6.29
C GLY A 59 -13.81 7.29 5.55
N CYS A 60 -13.50 8.47 5.01
CA CYS A 60 -12.23 8.77 4.35
C CYS A 60 -11.27 9.41 5.37
N PRO A 61 -10.08 8.83 5.62
CA PRO A 61 -9.14 9.38 6.60
C PRO A 61 -8.68 10.83 6.36
N VAL A 62 -8.78 11.30 5.11
CA VAL A 62 -8.43 12.68 4.71
C VAL A 62 -9.65 13.50 4.30
N GLU A 63 -10.85 13.01 4.59
CA GLU A 63 -12.12 13.72 4.44
C GLU A 63 -12.35 14.31 3.03
N ILE A 64 -12.01 13.54 1.99
CA ILE A 64 -12.29 13.91 0.60
C ILE A 64 -13.78 14.23 0.45
N ASP A 65 -14.10 15.33 -0.24
CA ASP A 65 -15.46 15.68 -0.64
C ASP A 65 -15.96 14.76 -1.77
N ILE A 66 -16.27 13.52 -1.38
CA ILE A 66 -16.63 12.42 -2.27
C ILE A 66 -17.86 12.76 -3.13
N PRO A 67 -18.99 13.26 -2.57
CA PRO A 67 -20.14 13.62 -3.39
C PRO A 67 -19.81 14.63 -4.48
N ALA A 68 -18.95 15.61 -4.20
CA ALA A 68 -18.60 16.66 -5.15
C ALA A 68 -17.80 16.11 -6.34
N PHE A 69 -16.70 15.39 -6.12
CA PHE A 69 -15.92 14.88 -7.26
C PHE A 69 -16.69 13.83 -8.05
N VAL A 70 -17.50 13.00 -7.38
CA VAL A 70 -18.34 12.00 -8.06
C VAL A 70 -19.41 12.69 -8.90
N LYS A 71 -19.98 13.80 -8.44
CA LYS A 71 -20.92 14.60 -9.22
C LYS A 71 -20.27 15.18 -10.48
N LEU A 72 -19.04 15.68 -10.37
CA LEU A 72 -18.29 16.20 -11.52
C LEU A 72 -18.04 15.09 -12.55
N ILE A 73 -17.75 13.85 -12.12
CA ILE A 73 -17.67 12.70 -13.03
C ILE A 73 -19.03 12.45 -13.71
N ASP A 74 -20.13 12.39 -12.96
CA ASP A 74 -21.49 12.18 -13.51
C ASP A 74 -21.83 13.23 -14.58
N GLU A 75 -21.44 14.49 -14.37
CA GLU A 75 -21.64 15.61 -15.29
C GLU A 75 -20.65 15.64 -16.48
N GLY A 76 -19.63 14.77 -16.49
CA GLY A 76 -18.62 14.68 -17.54
C GLY A 76 -17.41 15.61 -17.37
N ASP A 77 -17.32 16.33 -16.25
CA ASP A 77 -16.19 17.18 -15.90
C ASP A 77 -15.10 16.40 -15.14
N PHE A 78 -14.39 15.55 -15.87
CA PHE A 78 -13.36 14.67 -15.29
C PHE A 78 -12.13 15.45 -14.78
N MET A 79 -11.78 16.55 -15.43
CA MET A 79 -10.69 17.43 -14.99
C MET A 79 -11.06 18.18 -13.71
N GLY A 80 -12.29 18.68 -13.61
CA GLY A 80 -12.83 19.24 -12.37
C GLY A 80 -12.82 18.23 -11.24
N ALA A 81 -13.20 16.97 -11.51
CA ALA A 81 -13.14 15.90 -10.52
C ALA A 81 -11.72 15.65 -10.00
N ALA A 82 -10.72 15.60 -10.89
CA ALA A 82 -9.31 15.43 -10.52
C ALA A 82 -8.80 16.59 -9.63
N ARG A 83 -9.13 17.83 -10.01
CA ARG A 83 -8.79 19.02 -9.21
C ARG A 83 -9.46 18.98 -7.84
N LYS A 84 -10.72 18.55 -7.78
CA LYS A 84 -11.48 18.45 -6.53
C LYS A 84 -10.86 17.44 -5.55
N LEU A 85 -10.31 16.34 -6.05
CA LEU A 85 -9.57 15.36 -5.25
C LEU A 85 -8.30 15.96 -4.64
N LYS A 86 -7.54 16.73 -5.44
CA LYS A 86 -6.27 17.36 -5.05
C LYS A 86 -6.41 18.46 -3.99
N GLU A 87 -7.62 18.93 -3.69
CA GLU A 87 -7.86 19.83 -2.57
C GLU A 87 -7.59 19.16 -1.20
N ARG A 88 -7.68 17.83 -1.13
CA ARG A 88 -7.56 17.07 0.13
C ARG A 88 -6.56 15.92 0.07
N ASN A 89 -6.25 15.41 -1.12
CA ASN A 89 -5.37 14.26 -1.29
C ASN A 89 -4.22 14.57 -2.24
N SER A 90 -2.99 14.47 -1.75
CA SER A 90 -1.77 14.67 -2.55
C SER A 90 -1.41 13.46 -3.43
N LEU A 91 -2.07 12.31 -3.24
CA LEU A 91 -1.76 11.06 -3.95
C LEU A 91 -3.02 10.32 -4.45
N PRO A 92 -3.97 10.99 -5.13
CA PRO A 92 -5.28 10.39 -5.44
C PRO A 92 -5.16 9.22 -6.42
N ALA A 93 -4.22 9.26 -7.37
CA ALA A 93 -3.96 8.15 -8.29
C ALA A 93 -3.46 6.88 -7.56
N VAL A 94 -2.80 7.05 -6.41
CA VAL A 94 -2.32 5.96 -5.54
C VAL A 94 -3.47 5.48 -4.65
N CYS A 95 -4.13 6.38 -3.93
CA CYS A 95 -5.21 6.05 -3.00
C CYS A 95 -6.37 5.30 -3.66
N GLY A 96 -6.78 5.72 -4.86
CA GLY A 96 -7.81 5.03 -5.63
C GLY A 96 -7.48 3.57 -5.97
N ARG A 97 -6.19 3.20 -5.97
CA ARG A 97 -5.70 1.84 -6.24
C ARG A 97 -5.53 1.00 -4.98
N VAL A 98 -4.97 1.57 -3.92
CA VAL A 98 -4.42 0.78 -2.81
C VAL A 98 -5.17 0.93 -1.49
N CYS A 99 -6.08 1.91 -1.37
CA CYS A 99 -6.89 2.02 -0.16
C CYS A 99 -7.76 0.75 0.02
N PRO A 100 -7.92 0.24 1.25
CA PRO A 100 -8.90 -0.79 1.55
C PRO A 100 -10.28 -0.13 1.68
N GLN A 101 -10.91 0.20 0.55
CA GLN A 101 -12.16 0.96 0.54
C GLN A 101 -13.31 0.24 1.28
N GLU A 102 -13.27 -1.10 1.31
CA GLU A 102 -14.15 -1.97 2.09
C GLU A 102 -14.11 -1.72 3.59
N ASP A 103 -13.03 -1.09 4.08
CA ASP A 103 -12.85 -0.70 5.47
C ASP A 103 -12.94 0.82 5.71
N GLN A 104 -13.16 1.60 4.66
CA GLN A 104 -13.12 3.07 4.67
C GLN A 104 -14.40 3.66 4.04
N CYS A 105 -14.23 4.52 3.02
CA CYS A 105 -15.30 5.31 2.43
C CYS A 105 -16.45 4.47 1.84
N GLU A 106 -16.16 3.29 1.27
CA GLU A 106 -17.18 2.42 0.69
C GLU A 106 -17.96 1.63 1.75
N LYS A 107 -17.33 1.28 2.87
CA LYS A 107 -17.99 0.63 4.03
C LYS A 107 -19.20 1.39 4.54
N VAL A 108 -19.07 2.71 4.59
CA VAL A 108 -20.08 3.62 5.18
C VAL A 108 -21.01 4.22 4.12
N CYS A 109 -20.84 3.87 2.85
CA CYS A 109 -21.67 4.35 1.76
C CYS A 109 -23.14 3.92 1.96
N VAL A 110 -24.07 4.88 1.87
CA VAL A 110 -25.50 4.62 2.13
C VAL A 110 -26.10 3.65 1.11
N VAL A 111 -25.63 3.67 -0.14
CA VAL A 111 -26.02 2.71 -1.19
C VAL A 111 -25.68 1.27 -0.78
N GLY A 112 -24.54 1.11 -0.08
CA GLY A 112 -24.03 -0.15 0.48
C GLY A 112 -25.01 -0.89 1.41
N LYS A 113 -26.01 -0.19 1.96
CA LYS A 113 -27.01 -0.80 2.87
C LYS A 113 -28.05 -1.67 2.16
N LYS A 114 -28.29 -1.44 0.86
CA LYS A 114 -29.32 -2.13 0.08
C LYS A 114 -28.79 -2.73 -1.24
N ALA A 115 -27.56 -2.42 -1.59
CA ALA A 115 -26.85 -2.88 -2.79
C ALA A 115 -25.34 -2.81 -2.54
N GLN A 116 -24.51 -3.12 -3.52
CA GLN A 116 -23.07 -2.83 -3.43
C GLN A 116 -22.83 -1.31 -3.35
N PRO A 117 -21.85 -0.84 -2.57
CA PRO A 117 -21.56 0.59 -2.46
C PRO A 117 -21.12 1.19 -3.80
N VAL A 118 -21.14 2.52 -3.89
CA VAL A 118 -20.52 3.25 -5.00
C VAL A 118 -19.02 2.94 -5.00
N ALA A 119 -18.45 2.67 -6.15
CA ALA A 119 -17.04 2.33 -6.30
C ALA A 119 -16.14 3.58 -6.24
N ILE A 120 -16.11 4.23 -5.07
CA ILE A 120 -15.44 5.51 -4.83
C ILE A 120 -13.97 5.44 -5.22
N GLY A 121 -13.25 4.38 -4.81
CA GLY A 121 -11.83 4.24 -5.14
C GLY A 121 -11.57 4.13 -6.64
N ARG A 122 -12.46 3.44 -7.37
CA ARG A 122 -12.37 3.29 -8.83
C ARG A 122 -12.64 4.60 -9.57
N LEU A 123 -13.55 5.42 -9.04
CA LEU A 123 -13.85 6.76 -9.56
C LEU A 123 -12.72 7.76 -9.26
N GLU A 124 -12.13 7.70 -8.06
CA GLU A 124 -10.94 8.47 -7.69
C GLU A 124 -9.78 8.14 -8.65
N ARG A 125 -9.48 6.84 -8.82
CA ARG A 125 -8.50 6.36 -9.79
C ARG A 125 -8.76 6.90 -11.20
N PHE A 126 -10.00 6.80 -11.68
CA PHE A 126 -10.37 7.25 -13.02
C PHE A 126 -10.09 8.74 -13.22
N ALA A 127 -10.51 9.60 -12.30
CA ALA A 127 -10.31 11.04 -12.42
C ALA A 127 -8.82 11.40 -12.43
N SER A 128 -8.02 10.80 -11.55
CA SER A 128 -6.56 11.04 -11.51
C SER A 128 -5.82 10.49 -12.74
N ASP A 129 -6.23 9.32 -13.24
CA ASP A 129 -5.68 8.76 -14.48
C ASP A 129 -6.04 9.61 -15.70
N TRP A 130 -7.25 10.18 -15.73
CA TRP A 130 -7.69 11.08 -16.80
C TRP A 130 -6.84 12.36 -16.88
N GLU A 131 -6.62 13.03 -15.75
CA GLU A 131 -5.76 14.22 -15.67
C GLU A 131 -4.34 13.92 -16.15
N ARG A 132 -3.75 12.83 -15.64
CA ARG A 132 -2.41 12.39 -16.03
C ARG A 132 -2.32 12.10 -17.53
N GLY A 133 -3.32 11.42 -18.09
CA GLY A 133 -3.37 11.06 -19.51
C GLY A 133 -3.53 12.25 -20.47
N LYS A 134 -4.07 13.38 -19.98
CA LYS A 134 -4.19 14.62 -20.77
C LYS A 134 -2.97 15.52 -20.69
N GLY A 135 -2.11 15.34 -19.69
CA GLY A 135 -0.94 16.20 -19.46
C GLY A 135 -1.29 17.62 -19.01
N GLU A 136 -2.55 17.88 -18.66
CA GLU A 136 -3.06 19.17 -18.22
C GLU A 136 -2.93 19.31 -16.69
N ILE A 137 -1.71 19.17 -16.18
CA ILE A 137 -1.43 19.24 -14.74
C ILE A 137 -1.76 20.65 -14.23
N PHE A 138 -2.68 20.73 -13.28
CA PHE A 138 -3.00 21.98 -12.61
C PHE A 138 -2.02 22.25 -11.46
N ILE A 139 -1.32 23.38 -11.52
CA ILE A 139 -0.48 23.88 -10.42
C ILE A 139 -1.27 24.94 -9.64
N PRO A 140 -1.68 24.66 -8.40
CA PRO A 140 -2.38 25.65 -7.56
C PRO A 140 -1.48 26.83 -7.19
N GLU A 141 -2.11 27.97 -6.89
CA GLU A 141 -1.40 29.12 -6.32
C GLU A 141 -0.87 28.80 -4.92
N LYS A 142 0.37 29.20 -4.66
CA LYS A 142 1.02 29.03 -3.35
C LYS A 142 0.75 30.25 -2.47
N ALA A 143 0.61 30.05 -1.17
CA ALA A 143 0.64 31.15 -0.22
C ALA A 143 1.97 31.93 -0.29
N PRO A 144 2.01 33.21 0.12
CA PRO A 144 3.25 33.99 0.18
C PRO A 144 4.35 33.28 0.96
N SER A 145 5.60 33.49 0.56
CA SER A 145 6.75 32.88 1.24
C SER A 145 6.76 33.23 2.73
N THR A 146 6.90 32.19 3.54
CA THR A 146 7.03 32.30 5.00
C THR A 146 8.48 32.56 5.43
N GLY A 147 9.45 32.37 4.52
CA GLY A 147 10.88 32.38 4.83
C GLY A 147 11.36 31.19 5.68
N LYS A 148 10.49 30.20 5.94
CA LYS A 148 10.78 29.02 6.77
C LYS A 148 11.15 27.81 5.94
N LYS A 149 12.13 27.05 6.42
CA LYS A 149 12.64 25.83 5.78
C LYS A 149 12.26 24.59 6.57
N VAL A 150 11.76 23.56 5.90
CA VAL A 150 11.39 22.28 6.52
C VAL A 150 12.08 21.11 5.83
N ALA A 151 12.76 20.27 6.60
CA ALA A 151 13.29 19.00 6.15
C ALA A 151 12.26 17.88 6.35
N VAL A 152 12.06 17.04 5.35
CA VAL A 152 11.16 15.88 5.41
C VAL A 152 12.01 14.63 5.23
N VAL A 153 12.17 13.82 6.27
CA VAL A 153 12.97 12.61 6.23
C VAL A 153 12.10 11.41 5.84
N GLY A 154 12.33 10.87 4.65
CA GLY A 154 11.58 9.78 4.05
C GLY A 154 10.59 10.27 3.00
N SER A 155 10.65 9.70 1.80
CA SER A 155 9.79 10.05 0.66
C SER A 155 8.59 9.10 0.48
N GLY A 156 8.18 8.40 1.55
CA GLY A 156 6.96 7.62 1.55
C GLY A 156 5.70 8.50 1.50
N PRO A 157 4.50 7.90 1.48
CA PRO A 157 3.24 8.65 1.40
C PRO A 157 3.13 9.80 2.40
N ALA A 158 3.51 9.57 3.66
CA ALA A 158 3.49 10.61 4.70
C ALA A 158 4.38 11.81 4.35
N GLY A 159 5.62 11.57 3.93
CA GLY A 159 6.57 12.62 3.57
C GLY A 159 6.13 13.39 2.32
N LEU A 160 5.64 12.69 1.30
CA LEU A 160 5.11 13.31 0.08
C LEU A 160 3.90 14.21 0.37
N THR A 161 2.97 13.74 1.22
CA THR A 161 1.81 14.54 1.63
C THR A 161 2.23 15.77 2.42
N VAL A 162 3.09 15.61 3.44
CA VAL A 162 3.58 16.75 4.24
C VAL A 162 4.32 17.75 3.37
N ALA A 163 5.14 17.30 2.43
CA ALA A 163 5.83 18.19 1.51
C ALA A 163 4.87 18.97 0.61
N GLY A 164 3.86 18.30 0.06
CA GLY A 164 2.80 18.92 -0.73
C GLY A 164 2.01 19.98 0.04
N ASP A 165 1.65 19.71 1.29
CA ASP A 165 0.92 20.67 2.12
C ASP A 165 1.77 21.89 2.49
N LEU A 166 3.04 21.67 2.84
CA LEU A 166 3.94 22.73 3.31
C LEU A 166 4.39 23.66 2.18
N ILE A 167 4.63 23.13 0.98
CA ILE A 167 5.01 23.96 -0.18
C ILE A 167 3.86 24.90 -0.58
N LEU A 168 2.60 24.44 -0.50
CA LEU A 168 1.42 25.26 -0.76
C LEU A 168 1.20 26.34 0.31
N LYS A 169 1.65 26.09 1.54
CA LYS A 169 1.64 27.08 2.64
C LYS A 169 2.80 28.08 2.59
N GLY A 170 3.64 28.03 1.56
CA GLY A 170 4.72 29.00 1.33
C GLY A 170 6.00 28.69 2.10
N HIS A 171 6.22 27.45 2.54
CA HIS A 171 7.49 27.00 3.12
C HIS A 171 8.47 26.51 2.04
N GLU A 172 9.77 26.62 2.30
CA GLU A 172 10.79 25.91 1.53
C GLU A 172 10.89 24.47 2.06
N VAL A 173 10.77 23.47 1.19
CA VAL A 173 10.72 22.06 1.59
C VAL A 173 11.79 21.26 0.87
N THR A 174 12.56 20.47 1.63
CA THR A 174 13.50 19.47 1.11
C THR A 174 13.15 18.09 1.65
N ILE A 175 12.94 17.12 0.77
CA ILE A 175 12.75 15.71 1.13
C ILE A 175 14.11 15.00 1.06
N PHE A 176 14.46 14.27 2.11
CA PHE A 176 15.64 13.41 2.16
C PHE A 176 15.21 11.94 2.10
N GLU A 177 15.67 11.20 1.10
CA GLU A 177 15.32 9.80 0.87
C GLU A 177 16.57 8.92 0.92
N ALA A 178 16.51 7.84 1.71
CA ALA A 178 17.61 6.91 1.89
C ALA A 178 17.92 6.10 0.61
N LEU A 179 16.89 5.76 -0.16
CA LEU A 179 17.02 4.98 -1.38
C LEU A 179 17.35 5.87 -2.60
N HIS A 180 17.73 5.23 -3.70
CA HIS A 180 18.01 5.89 -4.98
C HIS A 180 16.74 6.28 -5.75
N LYS A 181 15.55 6.01 -5.20
CA LYS A 181 14.24 6.39 -5.74
C LYS A 181 13.30 6.78 -4.61
N THR A 182 12.42 7.74 -4.92
CA THR A 182 11.39 8.23 -4.01
C THR A 182 10.14 7.35 -3.96
N GLY A 183 9.28 7.53 -2.97
CA GLY A 183 7.95 6.88 -2.88
C GLY A 183 7.85 5.79 -1.82
N GLY A 184 8.95 5.40 -1.20
CA GLY A 184 8.98 4.38 -0.15
C GLY A 184 8.31 3.07 -0.59
N VAL A 185 7.37 2.56 0.22
CA VAL A 185 6.65 1.30 -0.05
C VAL A 185 5.92 1.30 -1.40
N LEU A 186 5.56 2.47 -1.93
CA LEU A 186 4.91 2.59 -3.23
C LEU A 186 5.82 2.15 -4.39
N ILE A 187 7.14 2.26 -4.21
CA ILE A 187 8.14 1.82 -5.19
C ILE A 187 8.72 0.45 -4.86
N TYR A 188 9.21 0.23 -3.64
CA TYR A 188 9.92 -1.03 -3.34
C TYR A 188 9.00 -2.16 -2.87
N GLY A 189 7.82 -1.84 -2.33
CA GLY A 189 6.93 -2.81 -1.69
C GLY A 189 5.78 -3.26 -2.59
N ILE A 190 4.93 -2.33 -2.99
CA ILE A 190 3.76 -2.62 -3.81
C ILE A 190 4.20 -2.94 -5.24
N PRO A 191 3.84 -4.09 -5.84
CA PRO A 191 4.28 -4.43 -7.19
C PRO A 191 3.63 -3.60 -8.29
N GLU A 192 4.27 -3.58 -9.46
CA GLU A 192 3.82 -2.86 -10.68
C GLU A 192 2.40 -3.27 -11.10
N PHE A 193 2.05 -4.55 -10.95
CA PHE A 193 0.75 -5.09 -11.33
C PHE A 193 -0.42 -4.57 -10.47
N ARG A 194 -0.13 -3.90 -9.33
CA ARG A 194 -1.13 -3.24 -8.48
C ARG A 194 -0.97 -1.72 -8.48
N LEU A 195 0.27 -1.23 -8.46
CA LEU A 195 0.59 0.19 -8.48
C LEU A 195 1.73 0.45 -9.47
N PRO A 196 1.41 0.90 -10.68
CA PRO A 196 2.41 1.32 -11.66
C PRO A 196 3.36 2.38 -11.09
N LYS A 197 4.65 2.21 -11.37
CA LYS A 197 5.71 3.03 -10.76
C LYS A 197 5.80 4.42 -11.38
N ASP A 198 5.39 4.54 -12.64
CA ASP A 198 5.26 5.80 -13.36
C ASP A 198 4.23 6.75 -12.71
N ILE A 199 3.17 6.20 -12.11
CA ILE A 199 2.18 6.97 -11.34
C ILE A 199 2.83 7.62 -10.12
N VAL A 200 3.58 6.84 -9.35
CA VAL A 200 4.28 7.36 -8.17
C VAL A 200 5.31 8.42 -8.58
N GLN A 201 6.05 8.19 -9.67
CA GLN A 201 6.99 9.16 -10.19
C GLN A 201 6.28 10.45 -10.65
N ALA A 202 5.10 10.36 -11.26
CA ALA A 202 4.33 11.53 -11.67
C ALA A 202 3.91 12.40 -10.47
N GLU A 203 3.51 11.80 -9.34
CA GLU A 203 3.20 12.54 -8.12
C GLU A 203 4.43 13.23 -7.53
N VAL A 204 5.60 12.58 -7.56
CA VAL A 204 6.85 13.20 -7.12
C VAL A 204 7.24 14.35 -8.04
N ASN A 205 7.16 14.17 -9.36
CA ASN A 205 7.44 15.21 -10.33
C ASN A 205 6.51 16.43 -10.14
N TYR A 206 5.24 16.19 -9.78
CA TYR A 206 4.30 17.26 -9.45
C TYR A 206 4.76 18.07 -8.23
N LEU A 207 5.27 17.42 -7.17
CA LEU A 207 5.84 18.11 -6.02
C LEU A 207 7.10 18.92 -6.39
N GLU A 208 7.97 18.38 -7.24
CA GLU A 208 9.13 19.11 -7.75
C GLU A 208 8.72 20.34 -8.56
N GLN A 209 7.66 20.24 -9.38
CA GLN A 209 7.08 21.38 -10.10
C GLN A 209 6.50 22.46 -9.16
N LEU A 210 6.01 22.06 -7.98
CA LEU A 210 5.61 23.01 -6.93
C LEU A 210 6.80 23.71 -6.26
N GLY A 211 8.01 23.17 -6.43
CA GLY A 211 9.27 23.70 -5.88
C GLY A 211 9.82 22.91 -4.69
N VAL A 212 9.30 21.71 -4.40
CA VAL A 212 9.89 20.81 -3.41
C VAL A 212 11.23 20.30 -3.93
N LYS A 213 12.28 20.33 -3.10
CA LYS A 213 13.59 19.74 -3.41
C LYS A 213 13.61 18.30 -2.92
N VAL A 214 14.31 17.42 -3.64
CA VAL A 214 14.40 15.99 -3.32
C VAL A 214 15.86 15.54 -3.38
N GLU A 215 16.35 14.99 -2.27
CA GLU A 215 17.70 14.47 -2.13
C GLU A 215 17.65 12.96 -1.87
N CYS A 216 17.92 12.16 -2.90
CA CYS A 216 17.99 10.71 -2.81
C CYS A 216 19.36 10.22 -2.35
N ASN A 217 19.47 8.94 -1.98
CA ASN A 217 20.68 8.33 -1.42
C ASN A 217 21.18 9.01 -0.13
N CYS A 218 20.28 9.69 0.59
CA CYS A 218 20.59 10.41 1.80
C CYS A 218 20.06 9.67 3.04
N VAL A 219 20.93 8.89 3.68
CA VAL A 219 20.56 8.14 4.90
C VAL A 219 20.74 9.03 6.12
N ILE A 220 19.66 9.69 6.55
CA ILE A 220 19.65 10.47 7.80
C ILE A 220 19.83 9.54 9.01
N GLY A 221 20.73 9.92 9.91
CA GLY A 221 21.33 9.10 10.97
C GLY A 221 22.65 8.41 10.58
N ARG A 222 23.15 8.65 9.37
CA ARG A 222 24.48 8.22 8.91
C ARG A 222 25.23 9.32 8.17
N ILE A 223 24.58 9.96 7.21
CA ILE A 223 25.18 11.05 6.42
C ILE A 223 25.06 12.37 7.18
N GLU A 224 23.85 12.70 7.63
CA GLU A 224 23.55 13.81 8.52
C GLU A 224 22.63 13.31 9.64
N THR A 225 22.69 13.91 10.81
CA THR A 225 21.83 13.65 11.97
C THR A 225 20.64 14.61 11.99
N VAL A 226 19.60 14.28 12.76
CA VAL A 226 18.45 15.19 12.95
C VAL A 226 18.87 16.50 13.60
N ASP A 227 19.87 16.49 14.48
CA ASP A 227 20.38 17.70 15.12
C ASP A 227 21.10 18.62 14.11
N GLU A 228 21.92 18.07 13.23
CA GLU A 228 22.56 18.83 12.13
C GLU A 228 21.53 19.38 11.13
N LEU A 229 20.44 18.66 10.87
CA LEU A 229 19.33 19.20 10.08
C LEU A 229 18.65 20.38 10.78
N LEU A 230 18.44 20.33 12.10
CA LEU A 230 17.83 21.42 12.87
C LEU A 230 18.71 22.69 12.94
N GLU A 231 20.01 22.60 12.64
CA GLU A 231 20.87 23.78 12.47
C GLU A 231 20.59 24.53 11.15
N GLN A 232 20.05 23.84 10.15
CA GLN A 232 19.84 24.34 8.78
C GLN A 232 18.37 24.58 8.43
N TYR A 233 17.46 23.88 9.11
CA TYR A 233 16.02 23.88 8.89
C TYR A 233 15.26 24.32 10.16
N ASP A 234 14.15 25.04 9.98
CA ASP A 234 13.32 25.49 11.10
C ASP A 234 12.50 24.34 11.73
N ALA A 235 12.27 23.25 10.98
CA ALA A 235 11.59 22.05 11.45
C ALA A 235 12.00 20.81 10.64
N VAL A 236 11.84 19.63 11.25
CA VAL A 236 12.10 18.32 10.62
C VAL A 236 10.89 17.42 10.80
N PHE A 237 10.34 16.87 9.72
CA PHE A 237 9.31 15.83 9.78
C PHE A 237 9.95 14.45 9.58
N LEU A 238 9.59 13.47 10.42
CA LEU A 238 10.12 12.10 10.36
C LEU A 238 9.09 11.11 9.79
N GLY A 239 9.18 10.82 8.49
CA GLY A 239 8.33 9.89 7.74
C GLY A 239 8.99 8.54 7.46
N LEU A 240 9.58 7.91 8.48
CA LEU A 240 10.50 6.76 8.32
C LEU A 240 9.82 5.42 7.98
N GLY A 241 8.51 5.33 8.20
CA GLY A 241 7.75 4.09 8.05
C GLY A 241 8.20 2.97 9.00
N ALA A 242 7.79 1.74 8.68
CA ALA A 242 8.10 0.53 9.44
C ALA A 242 8.72 -0.51 8.49
N GLY A 243 10.00 -0.34 8.17
CA GLY A 243 10.70 -1.12 7.14
C GLY A 243 11.58 -2.27 7.64
N LEU A 244 11.70 -2.49 8.96
CA LEU A 244 12.57 -3.54 9.50
C LEU A 244 11.86 -4.91 9.44
N PRO A 245 12.29 -5.89 8.63
CA PRO A 245 11.57 -7.15 8.48
C PRO A 245 11.53 -7.95 9.78
N GLN A 246 10.44 -8.69 9.98
CA GLN A 246 10.32 -9.69 11.03
C GLN A 246 10.48 -11.10 10.46
N PHE A 247 11.13 -11.96 11.24
CA PHE A 247 11.35 -13.37 10.94
C PHE A 247 10.53 -14.26 11.89
N LEU A 248 10.21 -15.47 11.46
CA LEU A 248 9.41 -16.46 12.19
C LEU A 248 10.10 -16.92 13.48
N ASN A 249 11.43 -16.87 13.53
CA ASN A 249 12.28 -17.37 14.61
C ASN A 249 12.07 -18.88 14.85
N VAL A 250 12.06 -19.65 13.77
CA VAL A 250 11.99 -21.11 13.81
C VAL A 250 13.31 -21.73 13.35
N PRO A 251 13.67 -22.96 13.78
CA PRO A 251 14.90 -23.61 13.33
C PRO A 251 14.95 -23.72 11.79
N GLY A 252 16.12 -23.49 11.20
CA GLY A 252 16.35 -23.58 9.76
C GLY A 252 16.01 -22.32 8.94
N GLU A 253 15.57 -21.23 9.56
CA GLU A 253 15.17 -20.00 8.85
C GLU A 253 16.30 -19.29 8.06
N ASN A 254 17.56 -19.75 8.20
CA ASN A 254 18.73 -19.20 7.51
C ASN A 254 19.18 -20.02 6.28
N PHE A 255 18.41 -21.03 5.84
CA PHE A 255 18.75 -21.76 4.60
C PHE A 255 18.70 -20.83 3.37
N CYS A 256 19.49 -21.14 2.35
CA CYS A 256 19.39 -20.50 1.04
C CYS A 256 18.00 -20.74 0.45
N GLY A 257 17.46 -19.73 -0.25
CA GLY A 257 16.07 -19.76 -0.74
C GLY A 257 15.04 -19.26 0.27
N ILE A 258 15.44 -18.81 1.47
CA ILE A 258 14.55 -18.14 2.43
C ILE A 258 14.78 -16.63 2.37
N TYR A 259 13.71 -15.87 2.13
CA TYR A 259 13.74 -14.42 1.99
C TYR A 259 12.78 -13.75 2.97
N SER A 260 13.16 -12.58 3.47
CA SER A 260 12.15 -11.63 3.95
C SER A 260 11.34 -11.10 2.77
N ALA A 261 10.05 -10.84 2.96
CA ALA A 261 9.23 -10.23 1.92
C ALA A 261 9.78 -8.86 1.49
N ASN A 262 10.38 -8.10 2.43
CA ASN A 262 11.04 -6.84 2.12
C ASN A 262 12.16 -7.02 1.11
N GLU A 263 13.06 -8.00 1.29
CA GLU A 263 14.12 -8.28 0.32
C GLU A 263 13.55 -8.75 -1.02
N TYR A 264 12.67 -9.76 -1.00
CA TYR A 264 12.12 -10.38 -2.20
C TYR A 264 11.40 -9.35 -3.10
N LEU A 265 10.53 -8.54 -2.48
CA LEU A 265 9.79 -7.49 -3.18
C LEU A 265 10.70 -6.31 -3.57
N THR A 266 11.70 -5.94 -2.77
CA THR A 266 12.66 -4.90 -3.17
C THR A 266 13.46 -5.31 -4.40
N ARG A 267 13.94 -6.57 -4.46
CA ARG A 267 14.61 -7.12 -5.64
C ARG A 267 13.68 -7.08 -6.86
N SER A 268 12.44 -7.53 -6.70
CA SER A 268 11.46 -7.53 -7.79
C SER A 268 11.10 -6.12 -8.25
N ASN A 269 10.67 -5.25 -7.34
CA ASN A 269 10.02 -3.99 -7.66
C ASN A 269 11.01 -2.84 -7.89
N LEU A 270 11.88 -2.57 -6.90
CA LEU A 270 12.84 -1.48 -6.98
C LEU A 270 13.97 -1.80 -7.96
N MET A 271 14.52 -3.01 -7.84
CA MET A 271 15.66 -3.43 -8.67
C MET A 271 15.26 -4.06 -10.01
N LYS A 272 13.95 -4.29 -10.24
CA LYS A 272 13.40 -4.85 -11.48
C LYS A 272 14.00 -6.22 -11.84
N ALA A 273 14.30 -7.04 -10.84
CA ALA A 273 14.95 -8.33 -11.03
C ALA A 273 14.14 -9.32 -11.90
N TYR A 274 12.82 -9.12 -12.04
CA TYR A 274 11.99 -9.89 -12.99
C TYR A 274 12.34 -9.64 -14.47
N LEU A 275 13.17 -8.63 -14.77
CA LEU A 275 13.71 -8.35 -16.10
C LEU A 275 15.17 -8.80 -16.26
N PHE A 276 15.74 -9.52 -15.30
CA PHE A 276 17.11 -10.05 -15.42
C PHE A 276 17.26 -10.88 -16.73
N PRO A 277 18.36 -10.73 -17.50
CA PRO A 277 19.58 -9.96 -17.21
C PRO A 277 19.57 -8.51 -17.74
N LYS A 278 18.42 -7.95 -18.14
CA LYS A 278 18.33 -6.53 -18.53
C LYS A 278 18.66 -5.59 -17.37
N TYR A 279 18.34 -6.01 -16.14
CA TYR A 279 18.76 -5.37 -14.90
C TYR A 279 19.68 -6.34 -14.14
N ASP A 280 20.71 -5.81 -13.50
CA ASP A 280 21.82 -6.62 -12.96
C ASP A 280 21.45 -7.42 -11.71
N THR A 281 20.41 -7.01 -10.98
CA THR A 281 20.03 -7.68 -9.73
C THR A 281 19.31 -9.00 -10.02
N PRO A 282 19.81 -10.15 -9.56
CA PRO A 282 19.10 -11.41 -9.66
C PRO A 282 18.02 -11.53 -8.56
N ILE A 283 17.06 -12.41 -8.80
CA ILE A 283 16.05 -12.83 -7.83
C ILE A 283 15.91 -14.36 -7.84
N ALA A 284 15.66 -14.95 -6.68
CA ALA A 284 15.39 -16.38 -6.61
C ALA A 284 14.06 -16.71 -7.29
N MET A 285 14.09 -17.73 -8.14
CA MET A 285 12.93 -18.37 -8.74
C MET A 285 12.82 -19.77 -8.14
N GLY A 286 11.63 -20.17 -7.72
CA GLY A 286 11.35 -21.50 -7.16
C GLY A 286 10.11 -22.10 -7.80
N ASN A 287 10.05 -23.43 -7.88
CA ASN A 287 8.88 -24.12 -8.43
C ASN A 287 7.80 -24.31 -7.35
N ASN A 288 8.21 -24.50 -6.09
CA ASN A 288 7.35 -24.70 -4.94
C ASN A 288 7.57 -23.58 -3.91
N VAL A 289 6.77 -22.53 -4.00
CA VAL A 289 6.94 -21.32 -3.18
C VAL A 289 5.98 -21.32 -1.99
N ALA A 290 6.51 -21.15 -0.78
CA ALA A 290 5.73 -20.96 0.45
C ALA A 290 5.87 -19.52 0.96
N VAL A 291 4.76 -18.81 1.07
CA VAL A 291 4.72 -17.43 1.58
C VAL A 291 4.02 -17.40 2.94
N PHE A 292 4.72 -16.96 3.98
CA PHE A 292 4.23 -17.00 5.36
C PHE A 292 3.60 -15.67 5.77
N GLY A 293 2.29 -15.65 5.94
CA GLY A 293 1.51 -14.44 6.22
C GLY A 293 0.25 -14.38 5.36
N ALA A 294 -0.61 -13.39 5.60
CA ALA A 294 -1.84 -13.19 4.82
C ALA A 294 -2.25 -11.72 4.67
N GLY A 295 -1.32 -10.79 4.86
CA GLY A 295 -1.53 -9.38 4.53
C GLY A 295 -1.24 -9.08 3.07
N ASN A 296 -1.40 -7.83 2.66
CA ASN A 296 -1.12 -7.39 1.28
C ASN A 296 0.31 -7.76 0.84
N VAL A 297 1.29 -7.63 1.73
CA VAL A 297 2.69 -8.03 1.47
C VAL A 297 2.81 -9.53 1.11
N ALA A 298 2.03 -10.39 1.77
CA ALA A 298 2.02 -11.82 1.46
C ALA A 298 1.36 -12.10 0.10
N MET A 299 0.24 -11.42 -0.21
CA MET A 299 -0.40 -11.53 -1.52
C MET A 299 0.53 -11.03 -2.64
N ASP A 300 1.20 -9.89 -2.42
CA ASP A 300 2.14 -9.29 -3.36
C ASP A 300 3.33 -10.21 -3.64
N ALA A 301 3.90 -10.83 -2.59
CA ALA A 301 4.99 -11.80 -2.72
C ALA A 301 4.55 -13.07 -3.46
N ALA A 302 3.39 -13.63 -3.11
CA ALA A 302 2.85 -14.83 -3.77
C ALA A 302 2.58 -14.59 -5.26
N ARG A 303 1.92 -13.48 -5.59
CA ARG A 303 1.59 -13.11 -6.97
C ARG A 303 2.83 -12.73 -7.78
N THR A 304 3.88 -12.22 -7.13
CA THR A 304 5.20 -12.01 -7.75
C THR A 304 5.86 -13.35 -8.09
N ALA A 305 5.82 -14.32 -7.18
CA ALA A 305 6.39 -15.65 -7.41
C ALA A 305 5.71 -16.36 -8.61
N LEU A 306 4.38 -16.27 -8.74
CA LEU A 306 3.66 -16.79 -9.91
C LEU A 306 4.19 -16.16 -11.22
N ARG A 307 4.37 -14.84 -11.23
CA ARG A 307 4.88 -14.10 -12.40
C ARG A 307 6.33 -14.40 -12.75
N LEU A 308 7.09 -14.90 -11.79
CA LEU A 308 8.45 -15.40 -11.98
C LEU A 308 8.51 -16.88 -12.41
N GLY A 309 7.35 -17.52 -12.62
CA GLY A 309 7.26 -18.85 -13.19
C GLY A 309 7.12 -20.00 -12.19
N ALA A 310 6.75 -19.73 -10.94
CA ALA A 310 6.49 -20.78 -9.96
C ALA A 310 5.29 -21.66 -10.36
N ASP A 311 5.45 -22.98 -10.28
CA ASP A 311 4.38 -23.96 -10.56
C ASP A 311 3.35 -24.02 -9.43
N ASN A 312 3.81 -23.94 -8.19
CA ASN A 312 2.98 -23.99 -6.99
C ASN A 312 3.33 -22.84 -6.06
N VAL A 313 2.36 -21.99 -5.77
CA VAL A 313 2.50 -20.91 -4.79
C VAL A 313 1.47 -21.07 -3.68
N ARG A 314 1.95 -21.11 -2.43
CA ARG A 314 1.17 -21.42 -1.24
C ARG A 314 1.26 -20.27 -0.24
N ILE A 315 0.12 -19.70 0.11
CA ILE A 315 -0.03 -18.83 1.27
C ILE A 315 -0.17 -19.72 2.50
N VAL A 316 0.75 -19.60 3.46
CA VAL A 316 0.72 -20.30 4.75
C VAL A 316 0.32 -19.31 5.82
N TYR A 317 -0.87 -19.51 6.39
CA TYR A 317 -1.45 -18.58 7.36
C TYR A 317 -2.00 -19.28 8.59
N ARG A 318 -1.60 -18.78 9.76
CA ARG A 318 -1.95 -19.40 11.06
C ARG A 318 -3.41 -19.22 11.47
N ARG A 319 -4.20 -18.35 10.82
CA ARG A 319 -5.63 -18.12 11.14
C ARG A 319 -6.52 -18.50 9.95
N SER A 320 -7.82 -18.22 10.04
CA SER A 320 -8.77 -18.52 8.98
C SER A 320 -8.86 -17.39 7.94
N ARG A 321 -9.74 -17.58 6.96
CA ARG A 321 -9.97 -16.65 5.86
C ARG A 321 -10.47 -15.29 6.38
N ASP A 322 -11.35 -15.29 7.37
CA ASP A 322 -12.00 -14.09 7.89
C ASP A 322 -11.03 -13.19 8.67
N GLU A 323 -9.91 -13.74 9.16
CA GLU A 323 -8.88 -12.96 9.86
C GLU A 323 -7.78 -12.42 8.94
N MET A 324 -7.82 -12.71 7.64
CA MET A 324 -6.82 -12.24 6.69
C MET A 324 -6.86 -10.70 6.58
N PRO A 325 -5.74 -10.00 6.84
CA PRO A 325 -5.71 -8.53 6.78
C PRO A 325 -5.43 -7.97 5.38
N ALA A 326 -5.32 -8.83 4.35
CA ALA A 326 -5.18 -8.37 2.98
C ALA A 326 -6.50 -7.79 2.45
N ARG A 327 -6.37 -6.86 1.51
CA ARG A 327 -7.49 -6.26 0.79
C ARG A 327 -8.23 -7.35 0.00
N ILE A 328 -9.56 -7.33 0.05
CA ILE A 328 -10.39 -8.44 -0.46
C ILE A 328 -10.14 -8.68 -1.96
N GLU A 329 -10.02 -7.59 -2.73
CA GLU A 329 -9.73 -7.64 -4.16
C GLU A 329 -8.39 -8.35 -4.46
N GLU A 330 -7.36 -8.16 -3.62
CA GLU A 330 -6.06 -8.80 -3.82
C GLU A 330 -6.08 -10.29 -3.48
N ILE A 331 -6.88 -10.69 -2.47
CA ILE A 331 -7.07 -12.10 -2.16
C ILE A 331 -7.81 -12.79 -3.32
N HIS A 332 -8.86 -12.17 -3.85
CA HIS A 332 -9.61 -12.70 -4.99
C HIS A 332 -8.72 -12.82 -6.22
N HIS A 333 -7.90 -11.80 -6.52
CA HIS A 333 -6.97 -11.86 -7.65
C HIS A 333 -5.91 -12.96 -7.47
N ALA A 334 -5.41 -13.17 -6.26
CA ALA A 334 -4.47 -14.25 -5.97
C ALA A 334 -5.12 -15.64 -6.22
N GLU A 335 -6.37 -15.84 -5.80
CA GLU A 335 -7.12 -17.08 -6.07
C GLU A 335 -7.35 -17.33 -7.55
N GLU A 336 -7.79 -16.31 -8.29
CA GLU A 336 -8.02 -16.38 -9.74
C GLU A 336 -6.71 -16.68 -10.50
N GLU A 337 -5.57 -16.21 -9.99
CA GLU A 337 -4.24 -16.48 -10.53
C GLU A 337 -3.69 -17.87 -10.14
N GLY A 338 -4.33 -18.58 -9.20
CA GLY A 338 -4.00 -19.96 -8.82
C GLY A 338 -3.20 -20.11 -7.51
N VAL A 339 -3.11 -19.06 -6.68
CA VAL A 339 -2.48 -19.16 -5.35
C VAL A 339 -3.29 -20.09 -4.44
N GLN A 340 -2.60 -21.03 -3.79
CA GLN A 340 -3.20 -21.99 -2.87
C GLN A 340 -3.16 -21.45 -1.43
N PHE A 341 -4.25 -21.60 -0.68
CA PHE A 341 -4.36 -21.08 0.69
C PHE A 341 -4.31 -22.21 1.72
N TYR A 342 -3.19 -22.30 2.43
CA TYR A 342 -2.98 -23.17 3.60
C TYR A 342 -3.31 -22.36 4.87
N LEU A 343 -4.61 -22.20 5.10
CA LEU A 343 -5.14 -21.56 6.31
C LEU A 343 -4.97 -22.47 7.53
N LEU A 344 -5.11 -21.88 8.72
CA LEU A 344 -4.93 -22.58 10.00
C LEU A 344 -3.66 -23.44 10.03
N THR A 345 -2.56 -22.87 9.53
CA THR A 345 -1.28 -23.57 9.38
C THR A 345 -0.15 -22.67 9.88
N ALA A 346 0.70 -23.19 10.76
CA ALA A 346 1.85 -22.46 11.30
C ALA A 346 3.14 -23.26 11.09
N PRO A 347 4.24 -22.62 10.62
CA PRO A 347 5.53 -23.29 10.47
C PRO A 347 6.17 -23.56 11.83
N THR A 348 6.88 -24.67 11.93
CA THR A 348 7.64 -25.06 13.13
C THR A 348 9.13 -25.20 12.89
N LYS A 349 9.55 -25.56 11.68
CA LYS A 349 10.96 -25.74 11.32
C LYS A 349 11.10 -25.79 9.79
N PHE A 350 12.14 -25.14 9.25
CA PHE A 350 12.55 -25.33 7.86
C PHE A 350 13.47 -26.54 7.72
N LEU A 351 13.35 -27.21 6.57
CA LEU A 351 14.17 -28.34 6.16
C LEU A 351 15.09 -27.88 5.03
N GLY A 352 16.30 -28.43 4.99
CA GLY A 352 17.26 -28.11 3.94
C GLY A 352 18.08 -29.32 3.51
N ASP A 353 18.69 -29.21 2.33
CA ASP A 353 19.61 -30.21 1.79
C ASP A 353 21.04 -30.07 2.35
N ASP A 354 21.92 -30.97 1.92
CA ASP A 354 23.33 -30.98 2.33
C ASP A 354 24.12 -29.73 1.85
N ASN A 355 23.59 -28.99 0.86
CA ASN A 355 24.18 -27.75 0.35
C ASN A 355 23.61 -26.50 1.07
N GLY A 356 22.69 -26.68 2.02
CA GLY A 356 22.08 -25.59 2.79
C GLY A 356 20.93 -24.88 2.07
N TRP A 357 20.31 -25.48 1.06
CA TRP A 357 19.12 -24.95 0.39
C TRP A 357 17.84 -25.47 1.02
N VAL A 358 16.82 -24.61 1.12
CA VAL A 358 15.50 -25.02 1.63
C VAL A 358 14.87 -26.06 0.70
N THR A 359 14.31 -27.11 1.30
CA THR A 359 13.59 -28.18 0.59
C THR A 359 12.15 -28.35 1.10
N GLY A 360 11.84 -27.77 2.26
CA GLY A 360 10.50 -27.80 2.81
C GLY A 360 10.38 -27.12 4.16
N VAL A 361 9.18 -27.19 4.70
CA VAL A 361 8.83 -26.65 6.02
C VAL A 361 7.91 -27.63 6.75
N GLU A 362 8.28 -27.96 7.99
CA GLU A 362 7.39 -28.62 8.93
C GLU A 362 6.36 -27.62 9.44
N CYS A 363 5.10 -28.04 9.48
CA CYS A 363 3.96 -27.23 9.88
C CYS A 363 3.06 -27.97 10.86
N LEU A 364 2.30 -27.20 11.63
CA LEU A 364 1.19 -27.68 12.45
C LEU A 364 -0.13 -27.12 11.96
N ARG A 365 -1.21 -27.88 12.14
CA ARG A 365 -2.57 -27.35 12.05
C ARG A 365 -2.90 -26.54 13.29
N MET A 366 -3.68 -25.48 13.07
CA MET A 366 -4.18 -24.59 14.09
C MET A 366 -5.70 -24.72 14.20
N GLU A 367 -6.24 -24.39 15.36
CA GLU A 367 -7.65 -24.08 15.54
C GLU A 367 -7.81 -22.65 16.05
N LEU A 368 -8.98 -22.06 15.88
CA LEU A 368 -9.25 -20.71 16.38
C LEU A 368 -9.75 -20.78 17.82
N GLY A 369 -9.03 -20.12 18.73
CA GLY A 369 -9.47 -19.83 20.08
C GLY A 369 -10.22 -18.50 20.17
N GLU A 370 -10.15 -17.87 21.34
CA GLU A 370 -10.76 -16.57 21.63
C GLU A 370 -10.11 -15.41 20.85
N PRO A 371 -10.84 -14.32 20.57
CA PRO A 371 -10.28 -13.08 20.01
C PRO A 371 -9.09 -12.52 20.80
N ASP A 372 -8.10 -11.99 20.10
CA ASP A 372 -7.01 -11.18 20.66
C ASP A 372 -7.39 -9.69 20.79
N GLU A 373 -6.45 -8.86 21.25
CA GLU A 373 -6.64 -7.41 21.40
C GLU A 373 -6.95 -6.69 20.09
N SER A 374 -6.59 -7.29 18.94
CA SER A 374 -6.97 -6.78 17.62
C SER A 374 -8.34 -7.24 17.16
N GLY A 375 -9.08 -7.97 18.01
CA GLY A 375 -10.40 -8.55 17.71
C GLY A 375 -10.35 -9.84 16.87
N ARG A 376 -9.15 -10.31 16.49
CA ARG A 376 -8.97 -11.49 15.64
C ARG A 376 -8.75 -12.73 16.48
N ARG A 377 -9.37 -13.86 16.12
CA ARG A 377 -9.25 -15.11 16.89
C ARG A 377 -7.80 -15.62 16.96
N ARG A 378 -7.38 -16.00 18.17
CA ARG A 378 -6.03 -16.50 18.43
C ARG A 378 -5.87 -17.90 17.83
N PRO A 379 -4.76 -18.18 17.12
CA PRO A 379 -4.50 -19.52 16.63
C PRO A 379 -3.91 -20.39 17.75
N VAL A 380 -4.46 -21.58 17.96
CA VAL A 380 -4.03 -22.57 18.95
C VAL A 380 -3.50 -23.82 18.24
N PRO A 381 -2.29 -24.33 18.52
CA PRO A 381 -1.76 -25.52 17.85
C PRO A 381 -2.55 -26.79 18.18
N ILE A 382 -2.90 -27.56 17.16
CA ILE A 382 -3.50 -28.90 17.33
C ILE A 382 -2.36 -29.91 17.51
N LYS A 383 -2.28 -30.54 18.68
CA LYS A 383 -1.23 -31.54 18.98
C LYS A 383 -1.33 -32.75 18.03
N GLY A 384 -0.19 -33.27 17.58
CA GLY A 384 -0.14 -34.44 16.68
C GLY A 384 -0.55 -34.16 15.23
N SER A 385 -0.82 -32.91 14.86
CA SER A 385 -1.24 -32.52 13.51
C SER A 385 -0.07 -32.17 12.56
N GLY A 386 1.14 -32.60 12.91
CA GLY A 386 2.36 -32.26 12.16
C GLY A 386 2.35 -32.80 10.75
N PHE A 387 2.75 -31.98 9.79
CA PHE A 387 2.93 -32.37 8.40
C PHE A 387 4.02 -31.53 7.74
N GLN A 388 4.53 -31.98 6.60
CA GLN A 388 5.54 -31.28 5.82
C GLN A 388 4.93 -30.67 4.56
N LEU A 389 5.39 -29.47 4.20
CA LEU A 389 5.15 -28.84 2.92
C LEU A 389 6.49 -28.73 2.18
N GLU A 390 6.53 -29.27 0.96
CA GLU A 390 7.68 -29.08 0.08
C GLU A 390 7.74 -27.62 -0.39
N CYS A 391 8.93 -27.03 -0.28
CA CYS A 391 9.22 -25.72 -0.85
C CYS A 391 10.72 -25.54 -1.15
N ASP A 392 11.01 -24.97 -2.31
CA ASP A 392 12.35 -24.59 -2.76
C ASP A 392 12.59 -23.07 -2.66
N LEU A 393 11.55 -22.32 -2.31
CA LEU A 393 11.59 -20.89 -2.01
C LEU A 393 10.59 -20.57 -0.89
N ALA A 394 11.06 -19.88 0.14
CA ALA A 394 10.26 -19.41 1.26
C ALA A 394 10.31 -17.88 1.35
N VAL A 395 9.15 -17.23 1.47
CA VAL A 395 9.07 -15.77 1.66
C VAL A 395 8.34 -15.46 2.96
N VAL A 396 9.04 -14.84 3.91
CA VAL A 396 8.51 -14.48 5.23
C VAL A 396 7.87 -13.10 5.17
N ALA A 397 6.53 -13.05 5.29
CA ALA A 397 5.69 -11.86 5.14
C ALA A 397 4.82 -11.61 6.39
N ILE A 398 5.41 -11.75 7.58
CA ILE A 398 4.68 -11.72 8.86
C ILE A 398 4.60 -10.33 9.53
N GLY A 399 5.18 -9.30 8.89
CA GLY A 399 5.17 -7.93 9.38
C GLY A 399 6.54 -7.27 9.35
N ALA A 400 6.56 -5.99 9.68
CA ALA A 400 7.76 -5.19 9.79
C ALA A 400 7.66 -4.22 10.99
N GLY A 401 8.82 -3.85 11.54
CA GLY A 401 8.98 -2.99 12.71
C GLY A 401 9.63 -1.65 12.38
N ALA A 402 9.74 -0.80 13.40
CA ALA A 402 10.45 0.47 13.32
C ALA A 402 11.96 0.25 13.10
N ASN A 403 12.58 1.10 12.27
CA ASN A 403 14.02 1.06 12.04
C ASN A 403 14.74 1.85 13.16
N PRO A 404 15.66 1.22 13.92
CA PRO A 404 16.31 1.88 15.04
C PRO A 404 17.41 2.87 14.62
N LEU A 405 17.82 2.90 13.34
CA LEU A 405 19.00 3.63 12.88
C LEU A 405 18.96 5.13 13.23
N LEU A 406 17.91 5.84 12.82
CA LEU A 406 17.78 7.28 13.07
C LEU A 406 17.53 7.60 14.56
N PRO A 407 16.63 6.90 15.28
CA PRO A 407 16.47 7.13 16.71
C PRO A 407 17.77 6.92 17.51
N THR A 408 18.60 5.95 17.15
CA THR A 408 19.89 5.70 17.83
C THR A 408 20.85 6.88 17.73
N THR A 409 20.74 7.69 16.67
CA THR A 409 21.56 8.89 16.45
C THR A 409 20.82 10.19 16.74
N THR A 410 19.68 10.14 17.42
CA THR A 410 18.87 11.32 17.75
C THR A 410 18.60 11.36 19.25
N PRO A 411 19.56 11.80 20.07
CA PRO A 411 19.40 11.86 21.52
C PRO A 411 18.18 12.67 21.93
N GLY A 412 17.46 12.16 22.93
CA GLY A 412 16.26 12.79 23.47
C GLY A 412 14.99 12.55 22.66
N LEU A 413 15.00 11.73 21.60
CA LEU A 413 13.77 11.32 20.91
C LEU A 413 13.13 10.12 21.64
N GLU A 414 11.91 10.29 22.12
CA GLU A 414 11.20 9.25 22.87
C GLU A 414 10.64 8.16 21.94
N LEU A 415 10.83 6.89 22.32
CA LEU A 415 10.30 5.73 21.62
C LEU A 415 9.39 4.92 22.55
N ASN A 416 8.34 4.32 22.00
CA ASN A 416 7.52 3.36 22.73
C ASN A 416 8.24 1.99 22.83
N LYS A 417 7.63 1.05 23.58
CA LYS A 417 8.19 -0.31 23.80
C LYS A 417 8.44 -1.12 22.51
N ARG A 418 7.85 -0.71 21.39
CA ARG A 418 7.99 -1.36 20.07
C ARG A 418 8.97 -0.61 19.15
N GLY A 419 9.63 0.44 19.65
CA GLY A 419 10.62 1.22 18.91
C GLY A 419 10.04 2.30 17.99
N TYR A 420 8.72 2.57 18.03
CA TYR A 420 8.13 3.66 17.25
C TYR A 420 8.31 4.99 17.99
N ILE A 421 8.49 6.07 17.23
CA ILE A 421 8.57 7.44 17.75
C ILE A 421 7.27 7.79 18.46
N VAL A 422 7.38 8.31 19.68
CA VAL A 422 6.25 8.87 20.43
C VAL A 422 5.98 10.27 19.93
N ALA A 423 4.73 10.50 19.51
CA ALA A 423 4.25 11.79 19.06
C ALA A 423 2.85 12.05 19.62
N ASP A 424 2.52 13.31 19.80
CA ASP A 424 1.17 13.75 20.14
C ASP A 424 0.18 13.37 19.03
N LEU A 425 -0.96 12.78 19.41
CA LEU A 425 -1.89 12.18 18.44
C LEU A 425 -2.65 13.22 17.60
N GLU A 426 -2.81 14.44 18.11
CA GLU A 426 -3.54 15.50 17.39
C GLU A 426 -2.59 16.33 16.51
N THR A 427 -1.37 16.58 16.97
CA THR A 427 -0.44 17.50 16.31
C THR A 427 0.71 16.81 15.58
N GLY A 428 0.99 15.54 15.89
CA GLY A 428 2.13 14.79 15.35
C GLY A 428 3.49 15.22 15.90
N LYS A 429 3.54 16.14 16.87
CA LYS A 429 4.79 16.64 17.45
C LYS A 429 5.44 15.61 18.36
N THR A 430 6.76 15.49 18.27
CA THR A 430 7.54 14.66 19.19
C THR A 430 7.87 15.42 20.48
N ASN A 431 8.54 14.75 21.42
CA ASN A 431 9.09 15.40 22.60
C ASN A 431 10.34 16.27 22.29
N LYS A 432 10.91 16.14 21.09
CA LYS A 432 12.07 16.93 20.64
C LYS A 432 11.59 18.18 19.92
N LYS A 433 11.97 19.35 20.41
CA LYS A 433 11.55 20.64 19.85
C LYS A 433 11.99 20.75 18.38
N GLY A 434 11.05 21.09 17.50
CA GLY A 434 11.27 21.24 16.05
C GLY A 434 11.08 19.95 15.25
N VAL A 435 10.73 18.83 15.90
CA VAL A 435 10.56 17.51 15.27
C VAL A 435 9.14 16.97 15.48
#